data_AF-A0AAN7EKW1-F1
#
_entry.id   AF-A0AAN7EKW1-F1
#
_cell.length_a   1.000
_cell.length_b   1.000
_cell.length_c   1.000
_cell.angle_alpha   90.00
_cell.angle_beta   90.00
_cell.angle_gamma   90.00
#
_symmetry.space_group_name_H-M   'P 1'
#
loop_
_entity.id
_entity.type
_entity.pdbx_description
1 polymer ?
#
loop_
_entity_poly.entity_id
_entity_poly.type
_entity_poly.pdbx_seq_one_letter_code
_entity_poly.pdbx_strand_id
1 'polypeptide(L)'
;MGTQEEITRYANISQMDDDDFLAPFLSGSQNTSMPIQESCSEVEIVTPNPTKRGGNFSVDEDNLLVSAWLNISMDAVQDREALRIKADRVRVDVQRADIEKERLRLESIREEGKIMTMDTSGMNDKERKYFENLKDQILARQQLE
;
A
#
# COMPACT_ATOMS: atom_id res chain seq x y z
N MET A 1 8.24 -24.64 26.28
CA MET A 1 6.77 -24.57 26.28
C MET A 1 6.39 -23.17 26.73
N GLY A 2 6.31 -22.21 25.80
CA GLY A 2 5.82 -20.86 26.12
C GLY A 2 4.33 -20.96 26.41
N THR A 3 3.89 -20.44 27.55
CA THR A 3 2.51 -20.59 28.00
C THR A 3 1.58 -19.79 27.08
N GLN A 4 0.39 -20.33 26.86
CA GLN A 4 -0.69 -19.75 26.06
C GLN A 4 -0.99 -18.27 26.40
N GLU A 5 -0.60 -17.82 27.59
CA GLU A 5 -0.67 -16.44 28.09
C GLU A 5 0.16 -15.45 27.24
N GLU A 6 1.30 -15.88 26.69
CA GLU A 6 2.14 -15.01 25.87
C GLU A 6 1.51 -14.74 24.50
N ILE A 7 0.72 -15.68 23.98
CA ILE A 7 0.04 -15.53 22.68
C ILE A 7 -1.17 -14.59 22.81
N THR A 8 -1.89 -14.65 23.94
CA THR A 8 -3.06 -13.78 24.17
C THR A 8 -2.69 -12.31 24.28
N ARG A 9 -1.49 -12.00 24.80
CA ARG A 9 -1.02 -10.61 24.96
C ARG A 9 -0.81 -9.88 23.62
N TYR A 10 -0.51 -10.63 22.54
CA TYR A 10 -0.27 -10.06 21.21
C TYR A 10 -1.52 -10.07 20.32
N ALA A 11 -2.61 -10.73 20.75
CA ALA A 11 -3.82 -10.89 19.93
C ALA A 11 -4.81 -9.72 20.07
N ASN A 12 -4.59 -8.79 21.00
CA ASN A 12 -5.55 -7.72 21.35
C ASN A 12 -5.03 -6.29 21.06
N ILE A 13 -4.30 -6.12 19.96
CA ILE A 13 -3.67 -4.84 19.59
C ILE A 13 -4.66 -3.89 18.87
N SER A 14 -5.91 -4.32 18.62
CA SER A 14 -6.95 -3.46 18.00
C SER A 14 -7.96 -2.87 19.00
N GLN A 15 -7.74 -3.01 20.31
CA GLN A 15 -8.71 -2.59 21.32
C GLN A 15 -8.11 -1.92 22.57
N MET A 16 -6.92 -1.32 22.46
CA MET A 16 -6.31 -0.54 23.54
C MET A 16 -6.21 0.92 23.10
N ASP A 17 -6.80 1.81 23.90
CA ASP A 17 -6.70 3.25 23.71
C ASP A 17 -5.22 3.67 23.80
N ASP A 18 -4.84 4.67 22.99
CA ASP A 18 -3.45 5.09 22.76
C ASP A 18 -2.67 5.47 24.04
N ASP A 19 -3.37 5.73 25.15
CA ASP A 19 -2.80 6.13 26.44
C ASP A 19 -2.14 4.97 27.22
N ASP A 20 -2.57 3.72 27.04
CA ASP A 20 -2.02 2.56 27.78
C ASP A 20 -0.69 2.04 27.18
N PHE A 21 -0.42 2.34 25.91
CA PHE A 21 0.82 1.96 25.24
C PHE A 21 2.04 2.71 25.80
N LEU A 22 1.84 3.93 26.29
CA LEU A 22 2.90 4.79 26.82
C LEU A 22 3.15 4.60 28.32
N ALA A 23 2.25 3.94 29.04
CA ALA A 23 2.32 3.78 30.49
C ALA A 23 3.61 3.08 31.01
N PRO A 24 4.15 2.03 30.36
CA PRO A 24 5.39 1.39 30.82
C PRO A 24 6.64 2.26 30.60
N PHE A 25 6.61 3.16 29.62
CA PHE A 25 7.75 4.01 29.26
C PHE A 25 7.84 5.27 30.13
N LEU A 26 6.71 5.76 30.64
CA LEU A 26 6.64 6.97 31.46
C LEU A 26 6.83 6.72 32.97
N SER A 27 6.66 5.49 33.44
CA SER A 27 6.70 5.20 34.89
C SER A 27 8.07 4.80 35.45
N GLY A 28 9.15 4.93 34.66
CA GLY A 28 10.47 4.41 34.98
C GLY A 28 11.59 5.45 35.10
N SER A 29 11.32 6.70 35.47
CA SER A 29 12.40 7.64 35.85
C SER A 29 12.76 7.43 37.32
N GLN A 30 13.54 6.39 37.59
CA GLN A 30 14.39 6.33 38.77
C GLN A 30 15.82 6.51 38.27
N ASN A 31 16.40 7.66 38.58
CA ASN A 31 17.79 7.99 38.29
C ASN A 31 18.68 7.08 39.15
N THR A 32 18.96 5.87 38.69
CA THR A 32 19.98 5.01 39.27
C THR A 32 21.30 5.35 38.60
N SER A 33 22.13 6.08 39.35
CA SER A 33 23.53 6.32 39.02
C SER A 33 24.24 4.97 38.88
N MET A 34 24.46 4.52 37.65
CA MET A 34 25.33 3.38 37.35
C MET A 34 26.78 3.78 37.69
N PRO A 35 27.51 3.01 38.52
CA PRO A 35 28.94 3.21 38.66
C PRO A 35 29.62 2.70 37.39
N ILE A 36 30.33 3.58 36.70
CA ILE A 36 31.19 3.19 35.57
C ILE A 36 32.30 2.31 36.16
N GLN A 37 32.23 1.01 35.94
CA GLN A 37 33.38 0.13 36.07
C GLN A 37 34.22 0.31 34.80
N GLU A 38 35.34 1.01 34.93
CA GLU A 38 36.39 1.06 33.93
C GLU A 38 36.95 -0.35 33.73
N SER A 39 36.56 -0.98 32.62
CA SER A 39 37.32 -2.09 32.05
C SER A 39 37.24 -2.00 30.54
N CYS A 40 37.89 -0.99 29.99
CA CYS A 40 38.27 -0.98 28.58
C CYS A 40 39.55 -1.82 28.44
N SER A 41 39.51 -2.84 27.59
CA SER A 41 40.68 -3.62 27.21
C SER A 41 41.77 -2.67 26.68
N GLU A 42 42.97 -2.81 27.21
CA GLU A 42 44.17 -2.06 26.83
C GLU A 42 44.56 -2.41 25.39
N VAL A 43 43.99 -1.67 24.44
CA VAL A 43 44.55 -1.51 23.10
C VAL A 43 45.40 -0.25 23.18
N GLU A 44 46.71 -0.44 23.08
CA GLU A 44 47.71 0.63 23.05
C GLU A 44 47.39 1.60 21.90
N ILE A 45 46.67 2.68 22.22
CA ILE A 45 46.57 3.83 21.34
C ILE A 45 47.82 4.65 21.59
N VAL A 46 48.77 4.56 20.67
CA VAL A 46 49.82 5.58 20.52
C VAL A 46 49.11 6.91 20.26
N THR A 47 49.04 7.75 21.28
CA THR A 47 48.41 9.07 21.21
C THR A 47 49.31 10.05 20.43
N PRO A 48 48.86 10.67 19.32
CA PRO A 48 49.42 11.94 18.90
C PRO A 48 48.65 13.04 19.64
N ASN A 49 49.35 13.73 20.56
CA ASN A 49 49.10 15.08 21.10
C ASN A 49 47.65 15.62 21.18
N PRO A 50 47.18 16.12 22.36
CA PRO A 50 45.87 16.77 22.48
C PRO A 50 45.88 18.16 21.83
N THR A 51 45.78 18.23 20.50
CA THR A 51 45.71 19.51 19.77
C THR A 51 44.33 19.65 19.16
N LYS A 52 43.51 20.44 19.88
CA LYS A 52 42.30 21.15 19.46
C LYS A 52 41.06 20.27 19.26
N ARG A 53 40.07 20.47 20.14
CA ARG A 53 38.65 20.25 19.81
C ARG A 53 38.42 20.79 18.39
N GLY A 54 37.72 20.03 17.55
CA GLY A 54 37.37 20.43 16.19
C GLY A 54 36.90 21.88 16.14
N GLY A 55 37.32 22.62 15.11
CA GLY A 55 36.94 24.02 14.93
C GLY A 55 35.42 24.19 14.87
N ASN A 56 34.95 25.42 15.09
CA ASN A 56 33.54 25.78 14.92
C ASN A 56 33.05 25.40 13.50
N PHE A 57 31.77 25.04 13.39
CA PHE A 57 31.13 24.78 12.10
C PHE A 57 31.33 25.96 11.14
N SER A 58 31.61 25.63 9.89
CA SER A 58 31.58 26.60 8.80
C SER A 58 30.14 26.94 8.44
N VAL A 59 29.91 28.14 7.90
CA VAL A 59 28.61 28.58 7.37
C VAL A 59 28.07 27.59 6.33
N ASP A 60 28.94 26.98 5.53
CA ASP A 60 28.54 25.98 4.54
C ASP A 60 28.06 24.67 5.18
N GLU A 61 28.67 24.28 6.31
CA GLU A 61 28.26 23.09 7.07
C GLU A 61 26.93 23.33 7.79
N ASP A 62 26.74 24.52 8.36
CA ASP A 62 25.48 24.93 8.97
C ASP A 62 24.35 24.95 7.94
N ASN A 63 24.59 25.53 6.76
CA ASN A 63 23.63 25.53 5.65
C ASN A 63 23.28 24.11 5.19
N LEU A 64 24.28 23.22 5.12
CA LEU A 64 24.07 21.83 4.78
C LEU A 64 23.21 21.12 5.85
N LEU A 65 23.48 21.37 7.13
CA LEU A 65 22.74 20.81 8.25
C LEU A 65 21.27 21.28 8.26
N VAL A 66 21.04 22.58 8.06
CA VAL A 66 19.69 23.16 7.96
C VAL A 66 18.94 22.59 6.76
N SER A 67 19.60 22.47 5.61
CA SER A 67 19.00 21.90 4.40
C SER A 67 18.65 20.43 4.57
N ALA A 68 19.55 19.65 5.19
CA ALA A 68 19.29 18.24 5.50
C ALA A 68 18.12 18.09 6.46
N TRP A 69 18.07 18.90 7.53
CA TRP A 69 16.98 18.87 8.50
C TRP A 69 15.62 19.23 7.88
N LEU A 70 15.58 20.28 7.05
CA LEU A 70 14.37 20.66 6.31
C LEU A 70 13.90 19.54 5.38
N ASN A 71 14.81 18.90 4.64
CA ASN A 71 14.47 17.80 3.74
C ASN A 71 13.94 16.57 4.49
N ILE A 72 14.60 16.17 5.58
CA ILE A 72 14.16 15.03 6.41
C ILE A 72 12.77 15.31 7.02
N SER A 73 12.47 16.57 7.34
CA SER A 73 11.15 16.96 7.86
C SER A 73 10.04 17.00 6.81
N MET A 74 10.38 17.07 5.51
CA MET A 74 9.43 17.24 4.40
C MET A 74 8.94 15.89 3.81
N ASP A 75 9.78 14.85 3.81
CA ASP A 75 9.50 13.56 3.16
C ASP A 75 8.22 12.88 3.68
N ALA A 76 7.96 12.93 4.98
CA ALA A 76 6.81 12.25 5.59
C ALA A 76 5.45 12.83 5.17
N VAL A 77 5.40 14.09 4.75
CA VAL A 77 4.16 14.79 4.38
C VAL A 77 3.84 14.58 2.90
N GLN A 78 4.87 14.63 2.06
CA GLN A 78 4.73 14.51 0.61
C GLN A 78 4.35 13.07 0.19
N ASP A 79 4.87 12.07 0.89
CA ASP A 79 4.57 10.67 0.61
C ASP A 79 3.13 10.27 0.97
N ARG A 80 2.57 10.86 2.03
CA ARG A 80 1.19 10.55 2.46
C ARG A 80 0.16 11.03 1.44
N GLU A 81 0.34 12.24 0.90
CA GLU A 81 -0.56 12.77 -0.12
C GLU A 81 -0.41 12.04 -1.45
N ALA A 82 0.83 11.73 -1.85
CA ALA A 82 1.09 10.90 -3.03
C ALA A 82 0.47 9.50 -2.90
N LEU A 83 0.52 8.90 -1.71
CA LEU A 83 -0.09 7.58 -1.46
C LEU A 83 -1.62 7.65 -1.55
N ARG A 84 -2.24 8.72 -1.04
CA ARG A 84 -3.69 8.95 -1.18
C ARG A 84 -4.11 9.10 -2.64
N ILE A 85 -3.38 9.91 -3.41
CA ILE A 85 -3.63 10.09 -4.85
C ILE A 85 -3.50 8.76 -5.60
N LYS A 86 -2.47 7.95 -5.28
CA LYS A 86 -2.31 6.61 -5.86
C LYS A 86 -3.47 5.68 -5.50
N ALA A 87 -3.90 5.67 -4.24
CA ALA A 87 -5.03 4.86 -3.79
C ALA A 87 -6.34 5.25 -4.49
N ASP A 88 -6.62 6.54 -4.60
CA ASP A 88 -7.81 7.02 -5.31
C ASP A 88 -7.76 6.71 -6.81
N ARG A 89 -6.58 6.81 -7.45
CA ARG A 89 -6.40 6.38 -8.83
C ARG A 89 -6.72 4.89 -9.01
N VAL A 90 -6.20 4.04 -8.12
CA VAL A 90 -6.50 2.58 -8.16
C VAL A 90 -8.01 2.34 -8.01
N ARG A 91 -8.68 3.03 -7.08
CA ARG A 91 -10.14 2.89 -6.90
C ARG A 91 -10.91 3.29 -8.15
N VAL A 92 -10.53 4.40 -8.79
CA VAL A 92 -11.15 4.86 -10.04
C VAL A 92 -10.90 3.86 -11.17
N ASP A 93 -9.70 3.32 -11.29
CA ASP A 93 -9.34 2.35 -12.32
C ASP A 93 -10.14 1.04 -12.16
N VAL A 94 -10.33 0.56 -10.92
CA VAL A 94 -11.19 -0.61 -10.63
C VAL A 94 -12.64 -0.32 -11.02
N GLN A 95 -13.21 0.82 -10.59
CA GLN A 95 -14.57 1.18 -10.96
C GLN A 95 -14.76 1.32 -12.48
N ARG A 96 -13.77 1.90 -13.18
CA ARG A 96 -13.79 2.00 -14.64
C ARG A 96 -13.78 0.61 -15.29
N ALA A 97 -12.98 -0.33 -14.77
CA ALA A 97 -12.94 -1.68 -15.30
C ALA A 97 -14.29 -2.40 -15.13
N ASP A 98 -14.94 -2.25 -13.98
CA ASP A 98 -16.25 -2.84 -13.71
C ASP A 98 -17.35 -2.23 -14.60
N ILE A 99 -17.36 -0.90 -14.74
CA ILE A 99 -18.30 -0.19 -15.63
C ILE A 99 -18.10 -0.63 -17.07
N GLU A 100 -16.86 -0.72 -17.55
CA GLU A 100 -16.57 -1.12 -18.93
C GLU A 100 -16.96 -2.59 -19.17
N LYS A 101 -16.74 -3.47 -18.20
CA LYS A 101 -17.19 -4.86 -18.27
C LYS A 101 -18.70 -4.96 -18.43
N GLU A 102 -19.46 -4.20 -17.64
CA GLU A 102 -20.91 -4.19 -17.74
C GLU A 102 -21.39 -3.54 -19.05
N ARG A 103 -20.73 -2.45 -19.49
CA ARG A 103 -20.99 -1.83 -20.79
C ARG A 103 -20.85 -2.83 -21.94
N LEU A 104 -19.78 -3.63 -21.93
CA LEU A 104 -19.54 -4.67 -22.92
C LEU A 104 -20.56 -5.81 -22.84
N ARG A 105 -20.98 -6.22 -21.63
CA ARG A 105 -22.04 -7.22 -21.45
C ARG A 105 -23.36 -6.75 -22.09
N LEU A 106 -23.78 -5.51 -21.80
CA LEU A 106 -25.00 -4.93 -22.37
C LEU A 106 -24.93 -4.75 -23.89
N GLU A 107 -23.76 -4.34 -24.39
CA GLU A 107 -23.48 -4.25 -25.83
C GLU A 107 -23.66 -5.61 -26.52
N SER A 108 -23.10 -6.66 -25.94
CA SER A 108 -23.24 -8.04 -26.44
C SER A 108 -24.70 -8.47 -26.48
N ILE A 109 -25.45 -8.26 -25.39
CA ILE A 109 -26.88 -8.59 -25.32
C ILE A 109 -27.68 -7.85 -26.40
N ARG A 110 -27.36 -6.57 -26.64
CA ARG A 110 -28.04 -5.77 -27.67
C ARG A 110 -27.79 -6.31 -29.07
N GLU A 111 -26.54 -6.58 -29.42
CA GLU A 111 -26.19 -7.12 -30.74
C GLU A 111 -26.75 -8.55 -30.94
N GLU A 112 -26.72 -9.38 -29.89
CA GLU A 112 -27.39 -10.69 -29.90
C GLU A 112 -28.91 -10.56 -30.09
N GLY A 113 -29.57 -9.60 -29.42
CA GLY A 113 -30.99 -9.33 -29.60
C GLY A 113 -31.35 -8.89 -31.02
N LYS A 114 -30.45 -8.14 -31.68
CA LYS A 114 -30.59 -7.77 -33.10
C LYS A 114 -30.51 -8.99 -34.02
N ILE A 115 -29.60 -9.92 -33.73
CA ILE A 115 -29.50 -11.20 -34.48
C ILE A 115 -30.76 -12.05 -34.25
N MET A 116 -31.24 -12.13 -33.01
CA MET A 116 -32.42 -12.92 -32.63
C MET A 116 -33.68 -12.47 -33.38
N THR A 117 -33.85 -11.16 -33.56
CA THR A 117 -35.03 -10.56 -34.19
C THR A 117 -34.88 -10.34 -35.71
N MET A 118 -33.74 -10.68 -36.29
CA MET A 118 -33.52 -10.53 -37.73
C MET A 118 -34.39 -11.50 -38.52
N ASP A 119 -35.18 -10.95 -39.45
CA ASP A 119 -35.96 -11.73 -40.41
C ASP A 119 -35.02 -12.38 -41.44
N THR A 120 -35.05 -13.71 -41.49
CA THR A 120 -34.25 -14.55 -42.39
C THR A 120 -35.08 -15.12 -43.55
N SER A 121 -36.36 -14.75 -43.64
CA SER A 121 -37.28 -15.23 -44.68
C SER A 121 -36.82 -14.84 -46.09
N GLY A 122 -36.22 -13.66 -46.24
CA GLY A 122 -35.70 -13.13 -47.51
C GLY A 122 -34.28 -13.55 -47.90
N MET A 123 -33.55 -14.27 -47.05
CA MET A 123 -32.15 -14.67 -47.29
C MET A 123 -32.02 -15.98 -48.05
N ASN A 124 -30.86 -16.23 -48.68
CA ASN A 124 -30.58 -17.51 -49.33
C ASN A 124 -30.43 -18.65 -48.30
N ASP A 125 -30.52 -19.92 -48.73
CA ASP A 125 -30.51 -21.07 -47.82
C ASP A 125 -29.25 -21.15 -46.93
N LYS A 126 -28.08 -20.77 -47.46
CA LYS A 126 -26.82 -20.79 -46.70
C LYS A 126 -26.80 -19.68 -45.65
N GLU A 127 -27.20 -18.47 -46.01
CA GLU A 127 -27.30 -17.32 -45.11
C GLU A 127 -28.34 -17.55 -44.02
N ARG A 128 -29.53 -18.02 -44.38
CA ARG A 128 -30.58 -18.40 -43.43
C ARG A 128 -30.03 -19.40 -42.42
N LYS A 129 -29.42 -20.49 -42.90
CA LYS A 129 -28.86 -21.53 -42.02
C LYS A 129 -27.77 -20.99 -41.09
N TYR A 130 -26.95 -20.05 -41.55
CA TYR A 130 -25.93 -19.40 -40.73
C TYR A 130 -26.57 -18.62 -39.57
N PHE A 131 -27.55 -17.77 -39.86
CA PHE A 131 -28.20 -16.97 -38.81
C PHE A 131 -29.05 -17.82 -37.86
N GLU A 132 -29.75 -18.85 -38.35
CA GLU A 132 -30.49 -19.76 -37.47
C GLU A 132 -29.56 -20.48 -36.49
N ASN A 133 -28.41 -20.98 -36.94
CA ASN A 133 -27.41 -21.58 -36.05
C ASN A 133 -26.88 -20.56 -35.02
N LEU A 134 -26.65 -19.31 -35.46
CA LEU A 134 -26.20 -18.25 -34.56
C LEU A 134 -27.26 -17.91 -33.50
N LYS A 135 -28.55 -17.90 -33.85
CA LYS A 135 -29.66 -17.73 -32.91
C LYS A 135 -29.70 -18.89 -31.90
N ASP A 136 -29.57 -20.13 -32.36
CA ASP A 136 -29.52 -21.31 -31.49
C ASP A 136 -28.35 -21.23 -30.50
N GLN A 137 -27.18 -20.81 -30.97
CA GLN A 137 -26.00 -20.64 -30.12
C GLN A 137 -26.18 -19.55 -29.06
N ILE A 138 -26.80 -18.42 -29.43
CA ILE A 138 -27.16 -17.34 -28.51
C ILE A 138 -28.13 -17.88 -27.44
N LEU A 139 -29.16 -18.61 -27.85
CA LEU A 139 -30.16 -19.17 -26.94
C LEU A 139 -29.54 -20.18 -25.96
N ALA A 140 -28.65 -21.04 -26.44
CA ALA A 140 -27.95 -22.01 -25.61
C ALA A 140 -27.05 -21.34 -24.56
N ARG A 141 -26.38 -20.23 -24.91
CA ARG A 141 -25.58 -19.45 -23.94
C ARG A 141 -26.46 -18.85 -22.84
N GLN A 142 -27.65 -18.35 -23.19
CA GLN A 142 -28.57 -17.73 -22.23
C GLN A 142 -29.28 -18.74 -21.31
N GLN A 143 -29.34 -20.03 -21.68
CA GLN A 143 -29.90 -21.09 -20.83
C GLN A 143 -28.91 -21.64 -19.79
N LEU A 144 -27.63 -21.25 -19.85
CA LEU A 144 -26.55 -21.78 -19.01
C LEU A 144 -26.16 -20.85 -17.85
N GLU A 145 -26.60 -19.58 -17.88
CA GLU A 145 -26.46 -18.60 -16.79
C GLU A 145 -27.61 -18.72 -15.77
#